data_AF-A0AAN0MHY1-F1
#
_entry.id   AF-A0AAN0MHY1-F1
#
_cell.length_a   1.000
_cell.length_b   1.000
_cell.length_c   1.000
_cell.angle_alpha   90.00
_cell.angle_beta   90.00
_cell.angle_gamma   90.00
#
_symmetry.space_group_name_H-M   'P 1'
#
loop_
_entity.id
_entity.type
_entity.pdbx_description
1 polymer ?
#
loop_
_entity_poly.entity_id
_entity_poly.type
_entity_poly.pdbx_seq_one_letter_code
_entity_poly.pdbx_strand_id
1 'polypeptide(L)'
;MFDKNEGLADLPKWQDEVTIVPFSGIQILDFGFKMDDVASKGRYLEKTVGHEGDMTKRMLIPLPANVDEASEIIDTKAEDDPDPYTIDQERALAPFLNTWVPVPVLRIKRDKGIKLGERYDPGPTSWARVRVTELEQPDPKTGHTHRVHLALDTMLGAKNAAERFVAPDEDDVKNPREFRFVSDSSAVTWFLSNPQSSEARPDLTVDHQRWVSDWVRELFIDFKQREAAEMDRVFREDRLKYHFEHWSRYLQFLATVDAAVDIPKIRFLDTVSPRDAVPPVEVDLVLDIGNSRTCGIFIERFPDGSQVDLTRSFPLQLRDLSRPEFTYSGLIESRVEFADLTFGKDRYASLSGRGNGFLWPSFVRVGPEAQRLTQAEMGTETTSGLSSPKRYLWDTAPTRQDWRFHNHTDPNNLPRNARAIMLYLNEAGDELAEVEREIKEGLRRKEDTSLASAIRPRFSRSSVYTFMLCELISQALIQINDPAGRLRRYQTNLPRRLSRIILTLPTATPVQEQKIIRSRTNAALSLVWKRLGIAKGSSNISIEPELIVEWDEASCTQLVYLYSGDRPAAERPD
;
A
#
# COMPACT_ATOMS: atom_id res chain seq x y z
N MET A 1 -15.68 3.17 23.27
CA MET A 1 -16.11 1.87 22.72
C MET A 1 -16.59 2.21 21.31
N PHE A 2 -15.68 2.18 20.35
CA PHE A 2 -16.04 2.35 18.93
C PHE A 2 -16.85 1.11 18.54
N ASP A 3 -17.92 1.30 17.77
CA ASP A 3 -18.66 0.17 17.25
C ASP A 3 -17.70 -0.66 16.39
N LYS A 4 -17.60 -1.96 16.62
CA LYS A 4 -16.50 -2.77 16.07
C LYS A 4 -16.51 -2.87 14.54
N ASN A 5 -17.62 -2.47 13.92
CA ASN A 5 -17.83 -2.40 12.48
C ASN A 5 -17.93 -0.96 11.92
N GLU A 6 -17.79 0.07 12.76
CA GLU A 6 -17.72 1.46 12.28
C GLU A 6 -16.46 1.64 11.43
N GLY A 7 -16.65 2.04 10.17
CA GLY A 7 -15.54 2.38 9.27
C GLY A 7 -15.03 1.24 8.39
N LEU A 8 -15.70 0.09 8.29
CA LEU A 8 -15.33 -0.89 7.25
C LEU A 8 -15.40 -0.23 5.86
N ALA A 9 -14.37 -0.45 5.06
CA ALA A 9 -14.32 0.02 3.68
C ALA A 9 -15.50 -0.56 2.88
N ASP A 10 -16.19 0.30 2.13
CA ASP A 10 -17.27 -0.13 1.24
C ASP A 10 -16.69 -0.95 0.08
N LEU A 11 -17.31 -2.10 -0.21
CA LEU A 11 -16.93 -2.92 -1.36
C LEU A 11 -17.63 -2.41 -2.62
N PRO A 12 -16.88 -1.97 -3.66
CA PRO A 12 -17.48 -1.63 -4.95
C PRO A 12 -17.90 -2.90 -5.72
N LYS A 13 -18.83 -2.73 -6.66
CA LYS A 13 -19.08 -3.74 -7.68
C LYS A 13 -18.11 -3.50 -8.84
N TRP A 14 -17.06 -4.31 -8.91
CA TRP A 14 -16.08 -4.23 -9.98
C TRP A 14 -16.71 -4.63 -11.33
N GLN A 15 -16.28 -3.96 -12.40
CA GLN A 15 -16.55 -4.36 -13.79
C GLN A 15 -15.47 -5.33 -14.25
N ASP A 16 -15.65 -6.02 -15.39
CA ASP A 16 -14.68 -6.96 -15.95
C ASP A 16 -13.26 -6.37 -16.14
N GLU A 17 -13.17 -5.05 -16.35
CA GLU A 17 -11.93 -4.28 -16.40
C GLU A 17 -11.97 -3.09 -15.44
N VAL A 18 -10.84 -2.85 -14.78
CA VAL A 18 -10.57 -1.66 -13.98
C VAL A 18 -9.38 -0.90 -14.54
N THR A 19 -9.52 0.42 -14.62
CA THR A 19 -8.41 1.29 -15.00
C THR A 19 -7.64 1.76 -13.76
N ILE A 20 -6.32 1.80 -13.82
CA ILE A 20 -5.44 2.38 -12.81
C ILE A 20 -4.61 3.51 -13.42
N VAL A 21 -4.17 4.44 -12.58
CA VAL A 21 -3.49 5.65 -13.04
C VAL A 21 -2.00 5.54 -12.71
N PRO A 22 -1.08 5.65 -13.71
CA PRO A 22 0.35 5.64 -13.44
C PRO A 22 0.74 6.75 -12.46
N PHE A 23 1.73 6.48 -11.60
CA PHE A 23 2.26 7.43 -10.62
C PHE A 23 1.24 7.95 -9.57
N SER A 24 0.11 7.26 -9.39
CA SER A 24 -0.92 7.63 -8.40
C SER A 24 -0.70 7.02 -7.02
N GLY A 25 0.47 6.42 -6.76
CA GLY A 25 0.80 5.75 -5.51
C GLY A 25 0.35 4.29 -5.46
N ILE A 26 0.09 3.78 -4.26
CA ILE A 26 -0.35 2.39 -4.05
C ILE A 26 -1.88 2.38 -4.08
N GLN A 27 -2.45 1.73 -5.09
CA GLN A 27 -3.89 1.60 -5.26
C GLN A 27 -4.36 0.26 -4.71
N ILE A 28 -5.44 0.24 -3.93
CA ILE A 28 -5.94 -0.98 -3.27
C ILE A 28 -7.33 -1.30 -3.81
N LEU A 29 -7.51 -2.51 -4.34
CA LEU A 29 -8.80 -3.03 -4.74
C LEU A 29 -9.36 -3.88 -3.61
N ASP A 30 -10.60 -3.57 -3.23
CA ASP A 30 -11.31 -4.15 -2.11
C ASP A 30 -12.31 -5.20 -2.54
N PHE A 31 -12.25 -6.36 -1.87
CA PHE A 31 -13.20 -7.45 -2.04
C PHE A 31 -13.52 -8.08 -0.68
N GLY A 32 -14.54 -8.93 -0.65
CA GLY A 32 -14.83 -9.76 0.50
C GLY A 32 -15.59 -11.00 0.10
N PHE A 33 -15.56 -12.00 0.99
CA PHE A 33 -16.21 -13.28 0.77
C PHE A 33 -16.63 -13.91 2.11
N LYS A 34 -17.47 -14.93 2.03
CA LYS A 34 -17.76 -15.83 3.16
C LYS A 34 -16.92 -17.08 3.01
N MET A 35 -16.22 -17.48 4.07
CA MET A 35 -15.32 -18.63 4.01
C MET A 35 -16.06 -19.91 3.60
N ASP A 36 -17.28 -20.10 4.11
CA ASP A 36 -18.12 -21.27 3.83
C ASP A 36 -18.59 -21.36 2.37
N ASP A 37 -18.60 -20.25 1.63
CA ASP A 37 -19.00 -20.20 0.23
C ASP A 37 -17.83 -20.62 -0.71
N VAL A 38 -16.60 -20.74 -0.19
CA VAL A 38 -15.40 -21.03 -0.98
C VAL A 38 -15.08 -22.52 -0.93
N ALA A 39 -15.30 -23.22 -2.04
CA ALA A 39 -14.90 -24.62 -2.20
C ALA A 39 -13.63 -24.72 -3.05
N SER A 40 -12.45 -24.61 -2.42
CA SER A 40 -11.15 -24.66 -3.13
C SER A 40 -10.20 -25.65 -2.45
N LYS A 41 -9.72 -26.65 -3.21
CA LYS A 41 -8.75 -27.64 -2.73
C LYS A 41 -7.79 -28.03 -3.83
N GLY A 42 -6.54 -28.26 -3.46
CA GLY A 42 -5.47 -28.68 -4.37
C GLY A 42 -4.76 -29.91 -3.84
N ARG A 43 -4.34 -30.78 -4.76
CA ARG A 43 -3.57 -31.98 -4.47
C ARG A 43 -2.15 -31.80 -4.99
N TYR A 44 -1.17 -32.24 -4.22
CA TYR A 44 0.24 -32.02 -4.50
C TYR A 44 1.05 -33.28 -4.22
N LEU A 45 2.10 -33.49 -5.01
CA LEU A 45 3.07 -34.57 -4.85
C LEU A 45 4.48 -33.97 -4.80
N GLU A 46 5.32 -34.40 -3.87
CA GLU A 46 6.75 -34.10 -3.92
C GLU A 46 7.47 -35.29 -4.55
N LYS A 47 8.21 -35.04 -5.62
CA LYS A 47 8.92 -36.07 -6.37
C LYS A 47 10.42 -35.85 -6.29
N THR A 48 11.17 -36.90 -6.00
CA THR A 48 12.64 -36.89 -6.06
C THR A 48 13.09 -36.84 -7.52
N VAL A 49 13.84 -35.79 -7.87
CA VAL A 49 14.34 -35.53 -9.23
C VAL A 49 15.84 -35.81 -9.37
N GLY A 50 16.55 -36.04 -8.26
CA GLY A 50 17.96 -36.40 -8.28
C GLY A 50 18.62 -36.32 -6.92
N HIS A 51 19.93 -36.51 -6.90
CA HIS A 51 20.77 -36.38 -5.70
C HIS A 51 22.00 -35.52 -6.04
N GLU A 52 22.41 -34.66 -5.12
CA GLU A 52 23.67 -33.90 -5.20
C GLU A 52 24.46 -34.14 -3.91
N GLY A 53 25.42 -35.07 -3.98
CA GLY A 53 26.04 -35.64 -2.79
C GLY A 53 25.01 -36.34 -1.91
N ASP A 54 25.00 -36.02 -0.61
CA ASP A 54 24.04 -36.56 0.36
C ASP A 54 22.68 -35.83 0.35
N MET A 55 22.51 -34.80 -0.50
CA MET A 55 21.25 -34.06 -0.58
C MET A 55 20.32 -34.62 -1.66
N THR A 56 19.12 -35.04 -1.26
CA THR A 56 18.03 -35.39 -2.18
C THR A 56 17.40 -34.12 -2.77
N LYS A 57 17.42 -34.01 -4.11
CA LYS A 57 16.71 -32.96 -4.85
C LYS A 57 15.27 -33.39 -5.08
N ARG A 58 14.32 -32.57 -4.63
CA ARG A 58 12.88 -32.80 -4.81
C ARG A 58 12.26 -31.67 -5.62
N MET A 59 11.11 -31.94 -6.23
CA MET A 59 10.28 -30.98 -6.93
C MET A 59 8.82 -31.13 -6.46
N LEU A 60 8.12 -30.01 -6.30
CA LEU A 60 6.68 -30.01 -6.06
C LEU A 60 5.92 -30.12 -7.39
N ILE A 61 4.96 -31.05 -7.46
CA ILE A 61 4.09 -31.25 -8.61
C ILE A 61 2.63 -31.02 -8.15
N PRO A 62 1.98 -29.94 -8.61
CA PRO A 62 0.54 -29.79 -8.52
C PRO A 62 -0.14 -30.88 -9.35
N LEU A 63 -1.04 -31.64 -8.75
CA LEU A 63 -1.76 -32.70 -9.44
C LEU A 63 -3.00 -32.13 -10.14
N PRO A 64 -3.28 -32.53 -11.40
CA PRO A 64 -4.46 -32.07 -12.11
C PRO A 64 -5.74 -32.55 -11.43
N ALA A 65 -6.85 -31.86 -11.69
CA ALA A 65 -8.17 -32.26 -11.19
C ALA A 65 -8.66 -33.58 -11.83
N ASN A 66 -8.20 -33.88 -13.05
CA ASN A 66 -8.48 -35.15 -13.73
C ASN A 66 -7.79 -36.30 -12.97
N VAL A 67 -8.59 -37.26 -12.50
CA VAL A 67 -8.12 -38.38 -11.67
C VAL A 67 -7.19 -39.30 -12.43
N ASP A 68 -7.44 -39.54 -13.72
CA ASP A 68 -6.62 -40.44 -14.53
C ASP A 68 -5.24 -39.83 -14.77
N GLU A 69 -5.18 -38.56 -15.21
CA GLU A 69 -3.92 -37.81 -15.38
C GLU A 69 -3.14 -37.69 -14.07
N ALA A 70 -3.84 -37.45 -12.95
CA ALA A 70 -3.21 -37.40 -11.64
C ALA A 70 -2.64 -38.77 -11.23
N SER A 71 -3.33 -39.86 -11.55
CA SER A 71 -2.90 -41.22 -11.23
C SER A 71 -1.67 -41.61 -12.05
N GLU A 72 -1.64 -41.28 -13.35
CA GLU A 72 -0.46 -41.45 -14.19
C GLU A 72 0.77 -40.74 -13.60
N ILE A 73 0.61 -39.52 -13.09
CA ILE A 73 1.70 -38.79 -12.42
C ILE A 73 2.12 -39.50 -11.13
N ILE A 74 1.16 -39.92 -10.30
CA ILE A 74 1.41 -40.62 -9.03
C ILE A 74 2.11 -41.96 -9.26
N ASP A 75 1.79 -42.69 -10.32
CA ASP A 75 2.41 -43.98 -10.63
C ASP A 75 3.89 -43.84 -11.01
N THR A 76 4.35 -42.64 -11.35
CA THR A 76 5.78 -42.35 -11.59
C THR A 76 6.58 -42.01 -10.33
N LYS A 77 5.95 -42.07 -9.15
CA LYS A 77 6.54 -41.78 -7.85
C LYS A 77 7.57 -42.85 -7.44
N ALA A 78 8.69 -42.44 -6.84
CA ALA A 78 9.66 -43.37 -6.24
C ALA A 78 9.18 -43.89 -4.87
N GLU A 79 9.70 -45.03 -4.40
CA GLU A 79 9.30 -45.62 -3.12
C GLU A 79 9.51 -44.66 -1.93
N ASP A 80 10.60 -43.87 -1.96
CA ASP A 80 10.98 -42.91 -0.91
C ASP A 80 10.28 -41.53 -1.03
N ASP A 81 9.51 -41.30 -2.09
CA ASP A 81 8.73 -40.08 -2.22
C ASP A 81 7.57 -40.09 -1.20
N PRO A 82 7.14 -38.94 -0.66
CA PRO A 82 5.98 -38.87 0.22
C PRO A 82 4.68 -39.10 -0.56
N ASP A 83 3.64 -39.56 0.14
CA ASP A 83 2.30 -39.67 -0.47
C ASP A 83 1.72 -38.31 -0.88
N PRO A 84 0.89 -38.28 -1.94
CA PRO A 84 0.16 -37.08 -2.31
C PRO A 84 -0.65 -36.52 -1.15
N TYR A 85 -0.67 -35.20 -1.02
CA TYR A 85 -1.36 -34.51 0.07
C TYR A 85 -2.26 -33.40 -0.45
N THR A 86 -3.27 -33.07 0.36
CA THR A 86 -4.30 -32.08 0.01
C THR A 86 -4.19 -30.86 0.90
N ILE A 87 -4.28 -29.69 0.28
CA ILE A 87 -4.43 -28.40 0.93
C ILE A 87 -5.82 -27.85 0.56
N ASP A 88 -6.66 -27.63 1.56
CA ASP A 88 -7.96 -26.96 1.44
C ASP A 88 -7.81 -25.45 1.65
N GLN A 89 -8.91 -24.70 1.49
CA GLN A 89 -8.93 -23.25 1.62
C GLN A 89 -8.44 -22.76 3.00
N GLU A 90 -8.80 -23.43 4.10
CA GLU A 90 -8.39 -23.03 5.45
C GLU A 90 -6.89 -23.18 5.64
N ARG A 91 -6.34 -24.34 5.26
CA ARG A 91 -4.90 -24.59 5.31
C ARG A 91 -4.15 -23.65 4.36
N ALA A 92 -4.72 -23.31 3.21
CA ALA A 92 -4.10 -22.39 2.29
C ALA A 92 -3.97 -20.99 2.89
N LEU A 93 -5.04 -20.45 3.49
CA LEU A 93 -5.05 -19.10 4.05
C LEU A 93 -4.23 -18.96 5.34
N ALA A 94 -4.20 -19.99 6.20
CA ALA A 94 -3.68 -19.88 7.58
C ALA A 94 -2.29 -19.20 7.72
N PRO A 95 -1.27 -19.49 6.89
CA PRO A 95 0.03 -18.83 7.02
C PRO A 95 0.05 -17.37 6.55
N PHE A 96 -0.94 -16.97 5.76
CA PHE A 96 -0.97 -15.71 5.01
C PHE A 96 -2.02 -14.71 5.52
N LEU A 97 -2.81 -15.07 6.53
CA LEU A 97 -3.78 -14.17 7.15
C LEU A 97 -3.08 -12.95 7.76
N ASN A 98 -3.69 -11.78 7.57
CA ASN A 98 -3.27 -10.48 8.09
C ASN A 98 -1.89 -9.99 7.65
N THR A 99 -1.26 -10.64 6.68
CA THR A 99 0.01 -10.21 6.09
C THR A 99 -0.11 -9.97 4.60
N TRP A 100 0.76 -9.12 4.06
CA TRP A 100 0.86 -8.90 2.63
C TRP A 100 1.73 -9.98 2.00
N VAL A 101 1.26 -10.54 0.88
CA VAL A 101 1.92 -11.62 0.13
C VAL A 101 2.10 -11.18 -1.33
N PRO A 102 3.29 -11.35 -1.93
CA PRO A 102 3.48 -11.10 -3.36
C PRO A 102 2.62 -12.04 -4.20
N VAL A 103 1.94 -11.49 -5.21
CA VAL A 103 1.05 -12.28 -6.09
C VAL A 103 1.32 -12.03 -7.57
N PRO A 104 1.10 -13.02 -8.44
CA PRO A 104 1.28 -12.89 -9.88
C PRO A 104 0.09 -12.15 -10.51
N VAL A 105 0.19 -10.82 -10.61
CA VAL A 105 -0.64 -10.04 -11.53
C VAL A 105 0.15 -9.80 -12.81
N LEU A 106 -0.08 -10.65 -13.81
CA LEU A 106 0.80 -10.79 -14.97
C LEU A 106 0.22 -10.10 -16.21
N ARG A 107 1.12 -9.63 -17.08
CA ARG A 107 0.73 -9.03 -18.37
C ARG A 107 0.20 -10.09 -19.33
N ILE A 108 -0.95 -9.82 -19.94
CA ILE A 108 -1.56 -10.69 -20.95
C ILE A 108 -0.83 -10.53 -22.30
N LYS A 109 -0.44 -11.65 -22.90
CA LYS A 109 0.15 -11.71 -24.25
C LYS A 109 -0.92 -11.41 -25.30
N ARG A 110 -0.58 -10.55 -26.27
CA ARG A 110 -1.44 -10.26 -27.43
C ARG A 110 -1.24 -11.32 -28.52
N ASP A 111 -1.77 -12.52 -28.34
CA ASP A 111 -1.75 -13.55 -29.39
C ASP A 111 -2.96 -13.36 -30.32
N LYS A 112 -2.75 -12.76 -31.49
CA LYS A 112 -3.74 -12.75 -32.57
C LYS A 112 -3.73 -14.11 -33.27
N GLY A 113 -4.61 -15.04 -32.89
CA GLY A 113 -5.03 -16.08 -33.83
C GLY A 113 -5.24 -17.52 -33.35
N ILE A 114 -5.17 -17.86 -32.07
CA ILE A 114 -5.46 -19.24 -31.63
C ILE A 114 -6.40 -19.20 -30.42
N LYS A 115 -7.50 -19.97 -30.47
CA LYS A 115 -8.46 -20.19 -29.36
C LYS A 115 -7.85 -21.06 -28.22
N LEU A 116 -6.55 -20.95 -27.95
CA LEU A 116 -6.00 -21.43 -26.69
C LEU A 116 -6.16 -20.29 -25.68
N GLY A 117 -6.41 -20.63 -24.41
CA GLY A 117 -6.69 -19.65 -23.36
C GLY A 117 -5.66 -18.52 -23.21
N GLU A 118 -5.95 -17.57 -22.33
CA GLU A 118 -5.07 -16.42 -22.09
C GLU A 118 -3.65 -16.88 -21.70
N ARG A 119 -2.64 -16.25 -22.31
CA ARG A 119 -1.22 -16.48 -22.03
C ARG A 119 -0.61 -15.25 -21.40
N TYR A 120 0.45 -15.46 -20.62
CA TYR A 120 1.07 -14.40 -19.83
C TYR A 120 2.55 -14.25 -20.15
N ASP A 121 3.04 -13.01 -20.02
CA ASP A 121 4.48 -12.75 -19.94
C ASP A 121 5.02 -13.12 -18.55
N PRO A 122 6.32 -13.43 -18.43
CA PRO A 122 6.96 -13.72 -17.15
C PRO A 122 7.18 -12.43 -16.34
N GLY A 123 6.08 -11.83 -15.86
CA GLY A 123 6.06 -10.61 -15.05
C GLY A 123 4.87 -9.70 -15.36
N PRO A 124 4.77 -8.55 -14.68
CA PRO A 124 5.74 -8.02 -13.72
C PRO A 124 5.72 -8.72 -12.35
N THR A 125 6.87 -8.87 -11.70
CA THR A 125 6.99 -9.71 -10.49
C THR A 125 6.88 -9.01 -9.14
N SER A 126 7.06 -7.69 -9.08
CA SER A 126 7.21 -6.93 -7.82
C SER A 126 6.33 -5.67 -7.82
N TRP A 127 5.07 -5.79 -8.26
CA TRP A 127 4.13 -4.66 -8.33
C TRP A 127 2.76 -4.92 -7.71
N ALA A 128 2.44 -6.17 -7.38
CA ALA A 128 1.17 -6.56 -6.78
C ALA A 128 1.36 -7.38 -5.51
N ARG A 129 0.53 -7.09 -4.48
CA ARG A 129 0.49 -7.82 -3.21
C ARG A 129 -0.95 -8.02 -2.77
N VAL A 130 -1.27 -9.16 -2.18
CA VAL A 130 -2.58 -9.44 -1.59
C VAL A 130 -2.47 -9.58 -0.08
N ARG A 131 -3.47 -9.07 0.63
CA ARG A 131 -3.70 -9.34 2.06
C ARG A 131 -5.12 -9.85 2.26
N VAL A 132 -5.24 -11.00 2.91
CA VAL A 132 -6.53 -11.59 3.33
C VAL A 132 -6.65 -11.46 4.84
N THR A 133 -7.82 -11.00 5.30
CA THR A 133 -8.10 -10.79 6.73
C THR A 133 -9.46 -11.34 7.09
N GLU A 134 -9.48 -12.14 8.14
CA GLU A 134 -10.71 -12.52 8.83
C GLU A 134 -11.24 -11.34 9.65
N LEU A 135 -12.54 -11.07 9.52
CA LEU A 135 -13.20 -10.02 10.28
C LEU A 135 -13.59 -10.54 11.67
N GLU A 136 -13.45 -9.71 12.71
CA GLU A 136 -13.89 -10.06 14.08
C GLU A 136 -15.39 -10.44 14.12
N GLN A 137 -16.18 -9.81 13.26
CA GLN A 137 -17.58 -10.10 13.04
C GLN A 137 -17.86 -10.02 11.53
N PRO A 138 -18.82 -10.80 11.01
CA PRO A 138 -19.24 -10.65 9.63
C PRO A 138 -19.63 -9.20 9.32
N ASP A 139 -19.27 -8.72 8.13
CA ASP A 139 -19.63 -7.39 7.65
C ASP A 139 -21.15 -7.22 7.72
N PRO A 140 -21.66 -6.21 8.46
CA PRO A 140 -23.10 -6.04 8.66
C PRO A 140 -23.86 -5.74 7.37
N LYS A 141 -23.21 -5.19 6.33
CA LYS A 141 -23.84 -4.85 5.05
C LYS A 141 -23.87 -6.03 4.08
N THR A 142 -22.82 -6.85 4.06
CA THR A 142 -22.62 -7.90 3.03
C THR A 142 -22.68 -9.32 3.59
N GLY A 143 -22.54 -9.48 4.91
CA GLY A 143 -22.39 -10.76 5.58
C GLY A 143 -21.03 -11.44 5.35
N HIS A 144 -20.09 -10.79 4.64
CA HIS A 144 -18.76 -11.34 4.39
C HIS A 144 -18.00 -11.55 5.70
N THR A 145 -17.33 -12.69 5.83
CA THR A 145 -16.49 -13.03 7.00
C THR A 145 -15.04 -12.60 6.81
N HIS A 146 -14.62 -12.40 5.57
CA HIS A 146 -13.25 -12.11 5.19
C HIS A 146 -13.19 -10.93 4.22
N ARG A 147 -12.07 -10.21 4.26
CA ARG A 147 -11.69 -9.14 3.32
C ARG A 147 -10.45 -9.54 2.54
N VAL A 148 -10.43 -9.20 1.25
CA VAL A 148 -9.27 -9.35 0.37
C VAL A 148 -8.90 -7.97 -0.16
N HIS A 149 -7.62 -7.62 -0.04
CA HIS A 149 -7.07 -6.36 -0.51
C HIS A 149 -5.99 -6.67 -1.54
N LEU A 150 -6.15 -6.22 -2.77
CA LEU A 150 -5.12 -6.29 -3.80
C LEU A 150 -4.46 -4.92 -3.92
N ALA A 151 -3.24 -4.78 -3.39
CA ALA A 151 -2.43 -3.58 -3.52
C ALA A 151 -1.60 -3.62 -4.80
N LEU A 152 -1.68 -2.55 -5.59
CA LEU A 152 -0.96 -2.33 -6.83
C LEU A 152 -0.08 -1.09 -6.70
N ASP A 153 1.22 -1.26 -6.88
CA ASP A 153 2.16 -0.14 -6.98
C ASP A 153 2.17 0.40 -8.41
N THR A 154 1.67 1.63 -8.57
CA THR A 154 1.51 2.29 -9.88
C THR A 154 2.75 3.02 -10.38
N MET A 155 3.89 2.94 -9.67
CA MET A 155 5.16 3.44 -10.18
C MET A 155 5.64 2.57 -11.35
N LEU A 156 5.94 3.22 -12.48
CA LEU A 156 6.42 2.55 -13.68
C LEU A 156 7.91 2.21 -13.58
N GLY A 157 8.29 1.06 -14.13
CA GLY A 157 9.67 0.63 -14.28
C GLY A 157 10.45 1.50 -15.28
N ALA A 158 11.77 1.54 -15.11
CA ALA A 158 12.64 2.25 -16.05
C ALA A 158 12.63 1.57 -17.43
N LYS A 159 12.62 2.38 -18.50
CA LYS A 159 12.77 1.89 -19.88
C LYS A 159 14.02 1.04 -20.03
N ASN A 160 13.91 -0.10 -20.73
CA ASN A 160 15.00 -1.01 -21.06
C ASN A 160 15.66 -1.72 -19.86
N ALA A 161 14.95 -1.93 -18.74
CA ALA A 161 15.34 -2.92 -17.72
C ALA A 161 15.13 -4.37 -18.22
N ALA A 162 15.56 -4.65 -19.46
CA ALA A 162 15.20 -5.79 -20.29
C ALA A 162 15.57 -7.16 -19.69
N GLU A 163 16.37 -7.20 -18.62
CA GLU A 163 16.71 -8.45 -17.95
C GLU A 163 15.63 -8.92 -16.96
N ARG A 164 14.83 -8.02 -16.36
CA ARG A 164 13.84 -8.40 -15.33
C ARG A 164 12.59 -7.53 -15.37
N PHE A 165 11.47 -8.13 -15.78
CA PHE A 165 10.17 -7.48 -15.75
C PHE A 165 9.60 -7.49 -14.32
N VAL A 166 9.92 -6.48 -13.53
CA VAL A 166 9.57 -6.39 -12.10
C VAL A 166 8.41 -5.43 -11.80
N ALA A 167 8.15 -4.48 -12.70
CA ALA A 167 7.07 -3.50 -12.63
C ALA A 167 6.54 -3.20 -14.04
N PRO A 168 5.26 -2.83 -14.20
CA PRO A 168 4.76 -2.29 -15.46
C PRO A 168 5.60 -1.09 -15.91
N ASP A 169 5.77 -0.89 -17.22
CA ASP A 169 6.59 0.19 -17.77
C ASP A 169 5.78 1.19 -18.61
N GLU A 170 6.44 2.22 -19.15
CA GLU A 170 5.77 3.19 -20.03
C GLU A 170 5.17 2.57 -21.30
N ASP A 171 5.74 1.46 -21.81
CA ASP A 171 5.24 0.83 -23.03
C ASP A 171 3.94 0.07 -22.74
N ASP A 172 3.77 -0.47 -21.54
CA ASP A 172 2.52 -1.05 -21.07
C ASP A 172 1.37 -0.03 -21.03
N VAL A 173 1.70 1.22 -20.69
CA VAL A 173 0.75 2.35 -20.65
C VAL A 173 0.41 2.84 -22.06
N LYS A 174 1.43 3.10 -22.88
CA LYS A 174 1.26 3.63 -24.25
C LYS A 174 0.60 2.63 -25.20
N ASN A 175 0.86 1.34 -24.99
CA ASN A 175 0.28 0.26 -25.78
C ASN A 175 -0.72 -0.53 -24.91
N PRO A 176 -1.87 0.05 -24.55
CA PRO A 176 -2.73 -0.35 -23.41
C PRO A 176 -2.72 -1.86 -23.17
N ARG A 177 -1.81 -2.32 -22.29
CA ARG A 177 -1.67 -3.74 -21.95
C ARG A 177 -2.62 -4.07 -20.80
N GLU A 178 -3.20 -5.27 -20.88
CA GLU A 178 -4.04 -5.83 -19.83
C GLU A 178 -3.19 -6.68 -18.90
N PHE A 179 -3.53 -6.65 -17.62
CA PHE A 179 -2.93 -7.47 -16.58
C PHE A 179 -4.01 -8.25 -15.84
N ARG A 180 -3.67 -9.44 -15.35
CA ARG A 180 -4.61 -10.30 -14.63
C ARG A 180 -3.94 -11.00 -13.46
N PHE A 181 -4.66 -11.15 -12.35
CA PHE A 181 -4.29 -12.07 -11.28
C PHE A 181 -4.34 -13.52 -11.77
N VAL A 182 -3.24 -14.27 -11.65
CA VAL A 182 -3.15 -15.64 -12.18
C VAL A 182 -3.02 -16.64 -11.04
N SER A 183 -3.89 -17.63 -11.00
CA SER A 183 -3.87 -18.71 -9.99
C SER A 183 -3.44 -20.06 -10.55
N ASP A 184 -3.52 -20.24 -11.88
CA ASP A 184 -3.22 -21.49 -12.55
C ASP A 184 -1.76 -21.91 -12.30
N SER A 185 -1.58 -23.08 -11.69
CA SER A 185 -0.26 -23.54 -11.26
C SER A 185 0.72 -23.74 -12.42
N SER A 186 0.23 -24.13 -13.60
CA SER A 186 1.08 -24.30 -14.79
C SER A 186 1.64 -22.96 -15.28
N ALA A 187 0.88 -21.87 -15.10
CA ALA A 187 1.28 -20.52 -15.48
C ALA A 187 2.12 -19.80 -14.41
N VAL A 188 2.06 -20.19 -13.12
CA VAL A 188 2.68 -19.42 -12.02
C VAL A 188 3.80 -20.14 -11.26
N THR A 189 4.10 -21.41 -11.52
CA THR A 189 5.17 -22.13 -10.79
C THR A 189 6.55 -21.43 -10.93
N TRP A 190 6.83 -20.83 -12.10
CA TRP A 190 8.06 -20.05 -12.32
C TRP A 190 8.16 -18.83 -11.38
N PHE A 191 7.04 -18.34 -10.84
CA PHE A 191 7.01 -17.20 -9.94
C PHE A 191 7.65 -17.51 -8.58
N LEU A 192 7.67 -18.79 -8.19
CA LEU A 192 8.30 -19.28 -6.96
C LEU A 192 9.79 -19.60 -7.15
N SER A 193 10.15 -20.17 -8.29
CA SER A 193 11.54 -20.49 -8.63
C SER A 193 11.72 -20.45 -10.14
N ASN A 194 12.71 -19.68 -10.59
CA ASN A 194 13.11 -19.62 -11.99
C ASN A 194 14.64 -19.55 -12.09
N PRO A 195 15.35 -20.66 -11.82
CA PRO A 195 16.80 -20.71 -11.92
C PRO A 195 17.21 -20.53 -13.39
N GLN A 196 18.02 -19.51 -13.67
CA GLN A 196 18.53 -19.21 -15.00
C GLN A 196 20.05 -19.25 -14.99
N SER A 197 20.63 -19.89 -16.01
CA SER A 197 22.07 -19.86 -16.26
C SER A 197 22.36 -18.81 -17.33
N SER A 198 23.35 -17.96 -17.09
CA SER A 198 23.78 -16.99 -18.09
C SER A 198 24.57 -17.70 -19.20
N GLU A 199 24.35 -17.34 -20.47
CA GLU A 199 25.17 -17.83 -21.59
C GLU A 199 26.66 -17.52 -21.39
N ALA A 200 26.98 -16.40 -20.73
CA ALA A 200 28.36 -15.98 -20.44
C ALA A 200 28.98 -16.74 -19.25
N ARG A 201 28.15 -17.31 -18.36
CA ARG A 201 28.57 -18.07 -17.17
C ARG A 201 27.63 -19.25 -16.93
N PRO A 202 27.76 -20.35 -17.72
CA PRO A 202 26.92 -21.53 -17.56
C PRO A 202 27.10 -22.23 -16.21
N ASP A 203 28.24 -22.01 -15.55
CA ASP A 203 28.56 -22.49 -14.21
C ASP A 203 27.77 -21.78 -13.11
N LEU A 204 27.24 -20.58 -13.39
CA LEU A 204 26.52 -19.77 -12.43
C LEU A 204 25.03 -19.79 -12.74
N THR A 205 24.28 -20.53 -11.92
CA THR A 205 22.81 -20.50 -11.94
C THR A 205 22.31 -19.50 -10.90
N VAL A 206 21.49 -18.54 -11.35
CA VAL A 206 20.88 -17.52 -10.48
C VAL A 206 19.37 -17.65 -10.57
N ASP A 207 18.71 -17.77 -9.42
CA ASP A 207 17.25 -17.71 -9.33
C ASP A 207 16.81 -16.31 -8.91
N HIS A 208 16.36 -15.53 -9.89
CA HIS A 208 15.88 -14.17 -9.65
C HIS A 208 14.52 -14.11 -8.93
N GLN A 209 13.81 -15.24 -8.82
CA GLN A 209 12.52 -15.36 -8.15
C GLN A 209 12.60 -15.96 -6.76
N ARG A 210 13.80 -16.38 -6.33
CA ARG A 210 14.05 -16.92 -4.98
C ARG A 210 13.51 -16.04 -3.85
N TRP A 211 13.46 -14.72 -4.04
CA TRP A 211 12.92 -13.79 -3.05
C TRP A 211 11.45 -14.06 -2.70
N VAL A 212 10.63 -14.54 -3.66
CA VAL A 212 9.24 -14.95 -3.41
C VAL A 212 9.21 -16.22 -2.58
N SER A 213 9.99 -17.23 -2.98
CA SER A 213 10.07 -18.49 -2.24
C SER A 213 10.53 -18.30 -0.80
N ASP A 214 11.59 -17.51 -0.58
CA ASP A 214 12.11 -17.25 0.77
C ASP A 214 11.10 -16.47 1.63
N TRP A 215 10.36 -15.52 1.03
CA TRP A 215 9.26 -14.81 1.70
C TRP A 215 8.14 -15.76 2.11
N VAL A 216 7.63 -16.56 1.18
CA VAL A 216 6.55 -17.53 1.44
C VAL A 216 6.98 -18.55 2.49
N ARG A 217 8.24 -19.02 2.43
CA ARG A 217 8.80 -19.93 3.43
C ARG A 217 8.84 -19.28 4.82
N GLU A 218 9.31 -18.04 4.95
CA GLU A 218 9.32 -17.36 6.26
C GLU A 218 7.91 -17.25 6.84
N LEU A 219 6.91 -16.84 6.05
CA LEU A 219 5.53 -16.75 6.54
C LEU A 219 4.99 -18.11 7.02
N PHE A 220 5.31 -19.18 6.29
CA PHE A 220 4.95 -20.54 6.68
C PHE A 220 5.66 -20.98 7.98
N ILE A 221 6.95 -20.70 8.12
CA ILE A 221 7.71 -21.05 9.32
C ILE A 221 7.22 -20.24 10.53
N ASP A 222 6.98 -18.94 10.38
CA ASP A 222 6.40 -18.07 11.41
C ASP A 222 5.03 -18.60 11.87
N PHE A 223 4.21 -19.08 10.93
CA PHE A 223 2.94 -19.76 11.23
C PHE A 223 3.15 -21.06 12.02
N LYS A 224 4.04 -21.95 11.58
CA LYS A 224 4.32 -23.22 12.27
C LYS A 224 4.92 -23.04 13.66
N GLN A 225 5.72 -22.00 13.86
CA GLN A 225 6.23 -21.63 15.16
C GLN A 225 5.12 -21.18 16.11
N ARG A 226 4.18 -20.33 15.64
CA ARG A 226 3.01 -19.92 16.42
C ARG A 226 2.10 -21.10 16.76
N GLU A 227 1.77 -21.94 15.77
CA GLU A 227 0.97 -23.16 15.96
C GLU A 227 1.60 -24.10 17.00
N ALA A 228 2.92 -24.29 16.96
CA ALA A 228 3.62 -25.09 17.96
C ALA A 228 3.58 -24.44 19.35
N ALA A 229 3.80 -23.12 19.44
CA ALA A 229 3.79 -22.39 20.70
C ALA A 229 2.41 -22.41 21.38
N GLU A 230 1.33 -22.27 20.61
CA GLU A 230 -0.06 -22.40 21.11
C GLU A 230 -0.37 -23.80 21.67
N MET A 231 0.37 -24.82 21.21
CA MET A 231 0.28 -26.20 21.71
C MET A 231 1.35 -26.54 22.75
N ASP A 232 2.07 -25.56 23.30
CA ASP A 232 3.21 -25.73 24.22
C ASP A 232 4.31 -26.68 23.69
N ARG A 233 4.56 -26.64 22.37
CA ARG A 233 5.58 -27.44 21.68
C ARG A 233 6.68 -26.57 21.09
N VAL A 234 7.88 -27.14 20.98
CA VAL A 234 9.00 -26.52 20.27
C VAL A 234 8.92 -26.89 18.79
N PHE A 235 8.75 -25.89 17.92
CA PHE A 235 8.84 -26.09 16.48
C PHE A 235 10.25 -26.54 16.08
N ARG A 236 10.32 -27.56 15.23
CA ARG A 236 11.56 -27.95 14.55
C ARG A 236 11.29 -28.24 13.09
N GLU A 237 12.04 -27.58 12.22
CA GLU A 237 11.83 -27.65 10.77
C GLU A 237 12.15 -29.03 10.17
N ASP A 238 13.14 -29.73 10.73
CA ASP A 238 13.54 -31.10 10.36
C ASP A 238 12.43 -32.15 10.58
N ARG A 239 11.37 -31.79 11.33
CA ARG A 239 10.21 -32.64 11.60
C ARG A 239 9.03 -32.36 10.66
N LEU A 240 9.16 -31.44 9.72
CA LEU A 240 8.13 -31.22 8.72
C LEU A 240 7.97 -32.46 7.85
N LYS A 241 6.72 -32.90 7.66
CA LYS A 241 6.41 -34.08 6.84
C LYS A 241 6.73 -33.85 5.35
N TYR A 242 6.58 -32.62 4.88
CA TYR A 242 6.66 -32.23 3.48
C TYR A 242 7.64 -31.06 3.33
N HIS A 243 8.56 -31.14 2.37
CA HIS A 243 9.60 -30.11 2.18
C HIS A 243 9.03 -28.85 1.53
N PHE A 244 8.03 -29.01 0.67
CA PHE A 244 7.42 -27.96 -0.14
C PHE A 244 6.00 -27.60 0.30
N GLU A 245 5.62 -27.89 1.55
CA GLU A 245 4.30 -27.50 2.09
C GLU A 245 4.04 -25.99 1.96
N HIS A 246 5.08 -25.18 2.12
CA HIS A 246 5.02 -23.74 1.95
C HIS A 246 4.65 -23.32 0.51
N TRP A 247 5.21 -23.98 -0.50
CA TRP A 247 4.86 -23.73 -1.90
C TRP A 247 3.46 -24.23 -2.26
N SER A 248 3.07 -25.43 -1.81
CA SER A 248 1.73 -25.95 -2.08
C SER A 248 0.64 -25.13 -1.39
N ARG A 249 0.87 -24.65 -0.16
CA ARG A 249 -0.02 -23.69 0.50
C ARG A 249 -0.10 -22.36 -0.26
N TYR A 250 1.01 -21.85 -0.80
CA TYR A 250 0.99 -20.62 -1.61
C TYR A 250 0.22 -20.78 -2.92
N LEU A 251 0.46 -21.86 -3.67
CA LEU A 251 -0.28 -22.14 -4.91
C LEU A 251 -1.78 -22.30 -4.59
N GLN A 252 -2.12 -23.01 -3.51
CA GLN A 252 -3.50 -23.14 -3.08
C GLN A 252 -4.09 -21.81 -2.59
N PHE A 253 -3.28 -20.94 -1.98
CA PHE A 253 -3.70 -19.61 -1.54
C PHE A 253 -4.11 -18.77 -2.75
N LEU A 254 -3.34 -18.78 -3.84
CA LEU A 254 -3.70 -18.11 -5.09
C LEU A 254 -5.02 -18.64 -5.65
N ALA A 255 -5.17 -19.97 -5.74
CA ALA A 255 -6.40 -20.61 -6.20
C ALA A 255 -7.61 -20.36 -5.28
N THR A 256 -7.38 -20.19 -3.98
CA THR A 256 -8.43 -19.86 -3.01
C THR A 256 -8.89 -18.42 -3.17
N VAL A 257 -7.97 -17.48 -3.36
CA VAL A 257 -8.31 -16.07 -3.62
C VAL A 257 -9.10 -15.94 -4.93
N ASP A 258 -8.65 -16.59 -6.00
CA ASP A 258 -9.31 -16.58 -7.31
C ASP A 258 -10.72 -17.20 -7.28
N ALA A 259 -10.90 -18.27 -6.50
CA ALA A 259 -12.22 -18.87 -6.28
C ALA A 259 -13.13 -18.03 -5.38
N ALA A 260 -12.57 -17.20 -4.51
CA ALA A 260 -13.31 -16.43 -3.51
C ALA A 260 -13.80 -15.07 -4.04
N VAL A 261 -13.03 -14.43 -4.93
CA VAL A 261 -13.30 -13.07 -5.40
C VAL A 261 -12.99 -12.91 -6.89
N ASP A 262 -13.85 -12.19 -7.60
CA ASP A 262 -13.66 -11.90 -9.02
C ASP A 262 -12.76 -10.67 -9.20
N ILE A 263 -11.47 -10.90 -9.43
CA ILE A 263 -10.49 -9.83 -9.63
C ILE A 263 -10.53 -9.41 -11.12
N PRO A 264 -10.86 -8.14 -11.41
CA PRO A 264 -11.02 -7.69 -12.78
C PRO A 264 -9.68 -7.61 -13.52
N LYS A 265 -9.74 -7.56 -14.85
CA LYS A 265 -8.57 -7.17 -15.66
C LYS A 265 -8.13 -5.77 -15.29
N ILE A 266 -6.83 -5.54 -15.21
CA ILE A 266 -6.26 -4.26 -14.84
C ILE A 266 -5.58 -3.64 -16.07
N ARG A 267 -5.81 -2.36 -16.31
CA ARG A 267 -5.15 -1.61 -17.38
C ARG A 267 -4.78 -0.21 -16.92
N PHE A 268 -3.67 0.33 -17.43
CA PHE A 268 -3.31 1.72 -17.16
C PHE A 268 -4.07 2.71 -18.06
N LEU A 269 -4.45 3.86 -17.49
CA LEU A 269 -4.80 5.05 -18.27
C LEU A 269 -3.53 5.68 -18.83
N ASP A 270 -3.58 6.09 -20.10
CA ASP A 270 -2.46 6.82 -20.69
C ASP A 270 -2.42 8.25 -20.17
N THR A 271 -1.54 8.50 -19.21
CA THR A 271 -1.23 9.83 -18.68
C THR A 271 0.22 10.24 -18.97
N VAL A 272 0.95 9.41 -19.70
CA VAL A 272 2.41 9.54 -19.92
C VAL A 272 2.75 9.95 -21.35
N SER A 273 1.85 9.69 -22.31
CA SER A 273 2.04 10.10 -23.70
C SER A 273 1.99 11.62 -23.87
N PRO A 274 3.01 12.26 -24.48
CA PRO A 274 3.03 13.73 -24.62
C PRO A 274 1.88 14.33 -25.43
N ARG A 275 1.25 13.55 -26.33
CA ARG A 275 0.20 14.03 -27.24
C ARG A 275 -1.16 13.38 -27.00
N ASP A 276 -1.15 12.08 -26.70
CA ASP A 276 -2.36 11.27 -26.58
C ASP A 276 -2.79 11.02 -25.13
N ALA A 277 -2.10 11.64 -24.15
CA ALA A 277 -2.47 11.49 -22.75
C ALA A 277 -3.88 12.00 -22.48
N VAL A 278 -4.63 11.20 -21.73
CA VAL A 278 -5.97 11.51 -21.25
C VAL A 278 -5.89 12.75 -20.35
N PRO A 279 -6.68 13.80 -20.63
CA PRO A 279 -6.66 15.01 -19.80
C PRO A 279 -7.21 14.72 -18.40
N PRO A 280 -6.57 15.22 -17.33
CA PRO A 280 -7.05 15.01 -15.99
C PRO A 280 -8.23 15.91 -15.63
N VAL A 281 -9.03 15.45 -14.69
CA VAL A 281 -9.92 16.29 -13.89
C VAL A 281 -9.07 16.97 -12.82
N GLU A 282 -9.12 18.30 -12.76
CA GLU A 282 -8.39 19.06 -11.75
C GLU A 282 -9.12 18.96 -10.41
N VAL A 283 -8.38 18.79 -9.33
CA VAL A 283 -8.93 18.63 -7.98
C VAL A 283 -8.23 19.60 -7.04
N ASP A 284 -9.02 20.45 -6.39
CA ASP A 284 -8.54 21.31 -5.31
C ASP A 284 -8.85 20.61 -3.96
N LEU A 285 -7.86 20.49 -3.09
CA LEU A 285 -8.02 20.00 -1.72
C LEU A 285 -8.08 21.19 -0.76
N VAL A 286 -9.18 21.34 -0.03
CA VAL A 286 -9.27 22.29 1.09
C VAL A 286 -9.06 21.53 2.39
N LEU A 287 -8.11 21.98 3.21
CA LEU A 287 -7.78 21.40 4.51
C LEU A 287 -8.05 22.41 5.63
N ASP A 288 -8.83 21.99 6.62
CA ASP A 288 -8.95 22.70 7.89
C ASP A 288 -8.31 21.87 9.00
N ILE A 289 -7.19 22.38 9.53
CA ILE A 289 -6.44 21.71 10.59
C ILE A 289 -6.68 22.46 11.91
N GLY A 290 -7.58 21.91 12.72
CA GLY A 290 -7.82 22.37 14.08
C GLY A 290 -6.92 21.68 15.10
N ASN A 291 -6.93 22.20 16.33
CA ASN A 291 -6.18 21.62 17.43
C ASN A 291 -6.64 20.19 17.77
N SER A 292 -7.95 19.95 17.77
CA SER A 292 -8.52 18.65 18.16
C SER A 292 -9.00 17.84 16.97
N ARG A 293 -9.51 18.52 15.94
CA ARG A 293 -10.08 17.90 14.75
C ARG A 293 -9.51 18.53 13.50
N THR A 294 -9.35 17.71 12.48
CA THR A 294 -8.94 18.08 11.13
C THR A 294 -9.99 17.54 10.16
N CYS A 295 -10.29 18.28 9.12
CA CYS A 295 -11.09 17.77 8.00
C CYS A 295 -10.51 18.25 6.68
N GLY A 296 -10.88 17.53 5.62
CA GLY A 296 -10.51 17.88 4.27
C GLY A 296 -11.66 17.64 3.32
N ILE A 297 -11.71 18.41 2.24
CA ILE A 297 -12.67 18.22 1.16
C ILE A 297 -11.97 18.42 -0.19
N PHE A 298 -12.30 17.57 -1.14
CA PHE A 298 -11.89 17.69 -2.53
C PHE A 298 -12.99 18.38 -3.32
N ILE A 299 -12.60 19.20 -4.28
CA ILE A 299 -13.49 19.90 -5.20
C ILE A 299 -13.00 19.62 -6.62
N GLU A 300 -13.77 18.84 -7.39
CA GLU A 300 -13.45 18.56 -8.80
C GLU A 300 -13.80 19.76 -9.70
N ARG A 301 -12.92 20.07 -10.64
CA ARG A 301 -13.09 21.11 -11.64
C ARG A 301 -13.00 20.52 -13.04
N PHE A 302 -14.04 20.76 -13.83
CA PHE A 302 -14.14 20.31 -15.21
C PHE A 302 -13.95 21.48 -16.16
N PRO A 303 -13.27 21.29 -17.31
CA PRO A 303 -13.05 22.37 -18.29
C PRO A 303 -14.36 22.99 -18.81
N ASP A 304 -15.43 22.20 -18.84
CA ASP A 304 -16.72 22.54 -19.45
C ASP A 304 -17.67 23.29 -18.49
N GLY A 305 -17.30 23.39 -17.20
CA GLY A 305 -18.11 24.02 -16.16
C GLY A 305 -17.67 25.46 -15.88
N SER A 306 -18.55 26.43 -16.08
CA SER A 306 -18.24 27.86 -15.85
C SER A 306 -18.21 28.26 -14.37
N GLN A 307 -18.60 27.38 -13.44
CA GLN A 307 -18.60 27.62 -11.99
C GLN A 307 -18.15 26.38 -11.21
N VAL A 308 -17.51 26.61 -10.05
CA VAL A 308 -17.19 25.57 -9.07
C VAL A 308 -18.50 24.97 -8.55
N ASP A 309 -18.74 23.71 -8.88
CA ASP A 309 -19.93 22.98 -8.48
C ASP A 309 -19.64 22.22 -7.17
N LEU A 310 -20.00 22.84 -6.03
CA LEU A 310 -19.80 22.24 -4.70
C LEU A 310 -20.55 20.92 -4.50
N THR A 311 -21.56 20.62 -5.34
CA THR A 311 -22.24 19.30 -5.31
C THR A 311 -21.33 18.15 -5.74
N ARG A 312 -20.20 18.47 -6.41
CA ARG A 312 -19.19 17.51 -6.86
C ARG A 312 -18.00 17.41 -5.89
N SER A 313 -18.18 17.92 -4.68
CA SER A 313 -17.17 17.80 -3.63
C SER A 313 -17.25 16.44 -2.92
N PHE A 314 -16.15 16.03 -2.29
CA PHE A 314 -16.13 14.82 -1.47
C PHE A 314 -15.11 14.86 -0.35
N PRO A 315 -15.37 14.19 0.78
CA PRO A 315 -14.52 14.31 1.96
C PRO A 315 -13.16 13.62 1.75
N LEU A 316 -12.13 14.17 2.37
CA LEU A 316 -10.90 13.44 2.67
C LEU A 316 -11.24 12.24 3.56
N GLN A 317 -10.84 11.07 3.10
CA GLN A 317 -11.02 9.80 3.77
C GLN A 317 -9.65 9.17 3.98
N LEU A 318 -9.35 8.82 5.22
CA LEU A 318 -8.11 8.16 5.58
C LEU A 318 -8.30 6.65 5.53
N ARG A 319 -7.41 5.96 4.84
CA ARG A 319 -7.32 4.50 4.92
C ARG A 319 -6.40 4.11 6.06
N ASP A 320 -6.85 3.21 6.95
CA ASP A 320 -5.99 2.65 8.01
C ASP A 320 -4.95 1.75 7.34
N LEU A 321 -3.68 2.16 7.33
CA LEU A 321 -2.64 1.45 6.59
C LEU A 321 -2.21 0.17 7.32
N SER A 322 -2.41 0.11 8.63
CA SER A 322 -2.21 -1.10 9.44
C SER A 322 -3.38 -2.08 9.33
N ARG A 323 -4.60 -1.59 9.08
CA ARG A 323 -5.83 -2.37 8.88
C ARG A 323 -6.60 -1.89 7.64
N PRO A 324 -6.12 -2.17 6.41
CA PRO A 324 -6.68 -1.66 5.16
C PRO A 324 -8.17 -1.91 4.93
N GLU A 325 -8.77 -2.84 5.69
CA GLU A 325 -10.21 -3.08 5.68
C GLU A 325 -11.04 -1.94 6.30
N PHE A 326 -10.41 -0.94 6.94
CA PHE A 326 -11.05 0.24 7.50
C PHE A 326 -10.68 1.54 6.79
N THR A 327 -11.68 2.40 6.60
CA THR A 327 -11.53 3.77 6.15
C THR A 327 -12.34 4.74 7.01
N TYR A 328 -11.81 5.94 7.22
CA TYR A 328 -12.38 6.94 8.12
C TYR A 328 -12.55 8.28 7.41
N SER A 329 -13.78 8.80 7.36
CA SER A 329 -14.10 10.10 6.76
C SER A 329 -14.67 11.08 7.80
N GLY A 330 -14.66 12.37 7.47
CA GLY A 330 -15.22 13.41 8.31
C GLY A 330 -14.21 14.04 9.26
N LEU A 331 -14.58 14.22 10.53
CA LEU A 331 -13.73 14.89 11.54
C LEU A 331 -12.65 13.95 12.08
N ILE A 332 -11.46 14.03 11.47
CA ILE A 332 -10.27 13.27 11.82
C ILE A 332 -9.68 13.85 13.12
N GLU A 333 -9.29 13.00 14.07
CA GLU A 333 -8.57 13.46 15.26
C GLU A 333 -7.18 13.99 14.90
N SER A 334 -6.83 15.18 15.39
CA SER A 334 -5.52 15.79 15.20
C SER A 334 -4.47 15.14 16.13
N ARG A 335 -4.24 13.84 15.96
CA ARG A 335 -3.22 13.05 16.66
C ARG A 335 -2.26 12.45 15.64
N VAL A 336 -0.98 12.38 15.99
CA VAL A 336 0.07 11.81 15.16
C VAL A 336 0.84 10.76 15.95
N GLU A 337 1.09 9.61 15.35
CA GLU A 337 1.96 8.57 15.91
C GLU A 337 3.00 8.16 14.87
N PHE A 338 4.27 8.05 15.26
CA PHE A 338 5.33 7.54 14.38
C PHE A 338 5.15 6.04 14.19
N ALA A 339 5.06 5.59 12.95
CA ALA A 339 4.78 4.18 12.66
C ALA A 339 5.47 3.72 11.40
N ASP A 340 6.04 2.51 11.44
CA ASP A 340 6.49 1.85 10.23
C ASP A 340 5.31 1.40 9.38
N LEU A 341 5.44 1.51 8.05
CA LEU A 341 4.53 0.88 7.11
C LEU A 341 5.30 -0.17 6.33
N THR A 342 4.83 -1.39 6.37
CA THR A 342 5.36 -2.44 5.51
C THR A 342 4.22 -3.06 4.72
N PHE A 343 4.44 -3.26 3.43
CA PHE A 343 3.58 -4.10 2.62
C PHE A 343 4.10 -5.55 2.68
N GLY A 344 4.51 -6.02 3.85
CA GLY A 344 5.09 -7.35 4.09
C GLY A 344 6.61 -7.33 4.28
N LYS A 345 7.33 -8.38 3.84
CA LYS A 345 8.74 -8.61 4.23
C LYS A 345 9.71 -7.88 3.29
N ASP A 346 9.97 -6.60 3.57
CA ASP A 346 10.85 -5.71 2.79
C ASP A 346 12.25 -6.26 2.51
N ARG A 347 12.81 -7.08 3.42
CA ARG A 347 14.11 -7.73 3.25
C ARG A 347 14.15 -8.60 1.99
N TYR A 348 13.05 -9.28 1.67
CA TYR A 348 12.93 -10.07 0.45
C TYR A 348 12.48 -9.23 -0.73
N ALA A 349 11.55 -8.30 -0.53
CA ALA A 349 11.12 -7.38 -1.59
C ALA A 349 12.31 -6.68 -2.27
N SER A 350 13.31 -6.25 -1.49
CA SER A 350 14.51 -5.60 -2.02
C SER A 350 15.38 -6.49 -2.93
N LEU A 351 15.31 -7.82 -2.76
CA LEU A 351 16.01 -8.80 -3.60
C LEU A 351 15.35 -9.00 -4.98
N SER A 352 14.12 -8.51 -5.19
CA SER A 352 13.49 -8.52 -6.52
C SER A 352 14.24 -7.66 -7.55
N GLY A 353 15.14 -6.78 -7.11
CA GLY A 353 15.79 -5.77 -7.93
C GLY A 353 15.01 -4.44 -8.00
N ARG A 354 13.79 -4.40 -7.46
CA ARG A 354 12.99 -3.17 -7.32
C ARG A 354 13.20 -2.56 -5.92
N GLY A 355 14.11 -1.59 -5.83
CA GLY A 355 14.47 -0.95 -4.56
C GLY A 355 13.33 -0.20 -3.87
N ASN A 356 12.56 0.60 -4.59
CA ASN A 356 11.53 1.50 -4.03
C ASN A 356 10.08 1.02 -4.31
N GLY A 357 9.85 -0.28 -4.38
CA GLY A 357 8.49 -0.82 -4.53
C GLY A 357 7.65 -0.62 -3.27
N PHE A 358 6.35 -0.33 -3.44
CA PHE A 358 5.37 -0.12 -2.37
C PHE A 358 5.76 0.97 -1.37
N LEU A 359 6.20 2.11 -1.90
CA LEU A 359 6.60 3.27 -1.10
C LEU A 359 5.39 4.09 -0.66
N TRP A 360 5.31 4.37 0.65
CA TRP A 360 4.43 5.39 1.21
C TRP A 360 5.26 6.61 1.65
N PRO A 361 4.91 7.85 1.27
CA PRO A 361 5.79 9.01 1.48
C PRO A 361 5.94 9.43 2.95
N SER A 362 5.02 8.99 3.81
CA SER A 362 4.95 9.33 5.22
C SER A 362 5.40 8.17 6.13
N PHE A 363 5.83 8.52 7.33
CA PHE A 363 6.38 7.66 8.38
C PHE A 363 5.66 7.89 9.72
N VAL A 364 4.50 8.53 9.65
CA VAL A 364 3.57 8.73 10.76
C VAL A 364 2.16 8.31 10.35
N ARG A 365 1.27 8.11 11.32
CA ARG A 365 -0.17 7.92 11.13
C ARG A 365 -0.95 9.01 11.81
N VAL A 366 -2.15 9.27 11.32
CA VAL A 366 -3.04 10.31 11.84
C VAL A 366 -4.44 9.77 12.09
N GLY A 367 -5.20 10.45 12.95
CA GLY A 367 -6.61 10.11 13.17
C GLY A 367 -6.83 8.77 13.90
N PRO A 368 -7.88 8.01 13.55
CA PRO A 368 -8.25 6.78 14.26
C PRO A 368 -7.15 5.70 14.27
N GLU A 369 -6.35 5.58 13.20
CA GLU A 369 -5.21 4.64 13.18
C GLU A 369 -4.19 5.02 14.28
N ALA A 370 -3.83 6.30 14.36
CA ALA A 370 -2.94 6.81 15.40
C ALA A 370 -3.50 6.58 16.82
N GLN A 371 -4.80 6.82 17.01
CA GLN A 371 -5.47 6.57 18.29
C GLN A 371 -5.41 5.09 18.68
N ARG A 372 -5.65 4.18 17.74
CA ARG A 372 -5.59 2.73 17.96
C ARG A 372 -4.17 2.26 18.30
N LEU A 373 -3.15 2.78 17.60
CA LEU A 373 -1.76 2.46 17.87
C LEU A 373 -1.36 2.85 19.30
N THR A 374 -1.70 4.06 19.75
CA THR A 374 -1.46 4.46 21.15
C THR A 374 -2.21 3.58 22.15
N GLN A 375 -3.45 3.19 21.86
CA GLN A 375 -4.25 2.34 22.76
C GLN A 375 -3.64 0.94 22.95
N ALA A 376 -3.02 0.39 21.91
CA ALA A 376 -2.37 -0.92 21.98
C ALA A 376 -1.13 -0.93 22.90
N GLU A 377 -0.52 0.23 23.14
CA GLU A 377 0.66 0.40 24.01
C GLU A 377 0.32 0.95 25.41
N MET A 378 -0.96 0.98 25.80
CA MET A 378 -1.36 1.45 27.13
C MET A 378 -0.69 0.61 28.23
N GLY A 379 0.20 1.26 29.00
CA GLY A 379 1.01 0.63 30.06
C GLY A 379 2.52 0.75 29.83
N THR A 380 2.95 1.06 28.60
CA THR A 380 4.35 1.43 28.30
C THR A 380 4.40 2.93 28.00
N GLU A 381 4.76 3.75 28.99
CA GLU A 381 4.84 5.22 28.87
C GLU A 381 5.97 5.67 27.93
N THR A 382 5.81 5.45 26.63
CA THR A 382 6.81 5.80 25.64
C THR A 382 6.33 6.90 24.70
N THR A 383 7.22 7.84 24.36
CA THR A 383 6.94 8.93 23.42
C THR A 383 6.97 8.41 21.98
N SER A 384 5.83 7.93 21.50
CA SER A 384 5.63 7.45 20.12
C SER A 384 4.82 8.43 19.25
N GLY A 385 4.30 9.52 19.82
CA GLY A 385 3.52 10.51 19.08
C GLY A 385 3.13 11.77 19.84
N LEU A 386 2.32 12.61 19.18
CA LEU A 386 1.86 13.91 19.70
C LEU A 386 0.40 14.17 19.34
N SER A 387 -0.40 14.53 20.35
CA SER A 387 -1.73 15.09 20.15
C SER A 387 -1.68 16.60 19.89
N SER A 388 -2.57 17.10 19.04
CA SER A 388 -2.71 18.50 18.71
C SER A 388 -1.42 19.19 18.26
N PRO A 389 -0.70 18.70 17.22
CA PRO A 389 0.60 19.29 16.81
C PRO A 389 0.54 20.80 16.54
N LYS A 390 -0.61 21.33 16.07
CA LYS A 390 -0.84 22.77 15.87
C LYS A 390 -0.63 23.60 17.15
N ARG A 391 -0.83 23.04 18.34
CA ARG A 391 -0.55 23.71 19.63
C ARG A 391 0.94 23.85 19.93
N TYR A 392 1.82 23.27 19.14
CA TYR A 392 3.26 23.24 19.41
C TYR A 392 4.07 23.86 18.27
N LEU A 393 3.44 24.68 17.41
CA LEU A 393 4.10 25.32 16.27
C LEU A 393 5.35 26.12 16.70
N TRP A 394 5.32 26.74 17.88
CA TRP A 394 6.42 27.51 18.46
C TRP A 394 7.54 26.66 19.09
N ASP A 395 7.32 25.37 19.35
CA ASP A 395 8.29 24.48 19.99
C ASP A 395 9.17 23.82 18.92
N THR A 396 10.18 24.57 18.47
CA THR A 396 11.10 24.19 17.38
C THR A 396 12.36 23.47 17.84
N ALA A 397 12.55 23.27 19.14
CA ALA A 397 13.73 22.59 19.67
C ALA A 397 13.62 21.07 19.48
N PRO A 398 14.74 20.38 19.13
CA PRO A 398 14.77 18.92 19.14
C PRO A 398 14.38 18.34 20.51
N THR A 399 13.67 17.20 20.50
CA THR A 399 13.35 16.48 21.73
C THR A 399 14.59 15.83 22.33
N ARG A 400 14.61 15.67 23.66
CA ARG A 400 15.73 15.00 24.35
C ARG A 400 15.77 13.49 24.11
N GLN A 401 14.59 12.89 23.91
CA GLN A 401 14.41 11.47 23.66
C GLN A 401 14.02 11.24 22.20
N ASP A 402 14.40 10.07 21.70
CA ASP A 402 14.07 9.63 20.35
C ASP A 402 12.59 9.24 20.28
N TRP A 403 11.93 9.65 19.21
CA TRP A 403 10.60 9.17 18.86
C TRP A 403 10.65 7.66 18.59
N ARG A 404 9.77 6.90 19.23
CA ARG A 404 9.59 5.47 18.96
C ARG A 404 8.62 5.26 17.81
N PHE A 405 8.86 4.21 17.02
CA PHE A 405 8.03 3.84 15.89
C PHE A 405 7.18 2.62 16.25
N HIS A 406 5.86 2.77 16.13
CA HIS A 406 4.92 1.65 16.14
C HIS A 406 5.23 0.67 14.99
N ASN A 407 4.83 -0.59 15.16
CA ASN A 407 5.00 -1.68 14.17
C ASN A 407 6.46 -1.97 13.78
N HIS A 408 7.44 -1.52 14.58
CA HIS A 408 8.86 -1.75 14.34
C HIS A 408 9.50 -2.48 15.51
N THR A 409 10.05 -3.66 15.26
CA THR A 409 10.52 -4.57 16.32
C THR A 409 12.04 -4.60 16.50
N ASP A 410 12.82 -3.97 15.62
CA ASP A 410 14.29 -3.94 15.72
C ASP A 410 14.75 -2.72 16.53
N PRO A 411 15.16 -2.86 17.80
CA PRO A 411 15.56 -1.73 18.63
C PRO A 411 16.88 -1.07 18.18
N ASN A 412 17.67 -1.74 17.34
CA ASN A 412 19.00 -1.26 16.93
C ASN A 412 18.97 -0.44 15.63
N ASN A 413 17.88 -0.53 14.86
CA ASN A 413 17.76 0.14 13.57
C ASN A 413 16.49 0.97 13.51
N LEU A 414 16.49 2.02 12.69
CA LEU A 414 15.28 2.77 12.37
C LEU A 414 14.56 2.12 11.18
N PRO A 415 13.21 2.26 11.11
CA PRO A 415 12.44 1.87 9.93
C PRO A 415 13.08 2.36 8.63
N ARG A 416 13.03 1.54 7.58
CA ARG A 416 13.66 1.86 6.29
C ARG A 416 13.14 3.19 5.73
N ASN A 417 11.83 3.41 5.80
CA ASN A 417 11.22 4.64 5.31
C ASN A 417 11.65 5.86 6.13
N ALA A 418 11.68 5.74 7.47
CA ALA A 418 12.15 6.79 8.37
C ALA A 418 13.60 7.19 8.07
N ARG A 419 14.51 6.21 7.88
CA ARG A 419 15.91 6.47 7.49
C ARG A 419 16.01 7.24 6.18
N ALA A 420 15.20 6.87 5.18
CA ALA A 420 15.18 7.55 3.88
C ALA A 420 14.69 9.00 3.99
N ILE A 421 13.67 9.26 4.83
CA ILE A 421 13.13 10.61 5.05
C ILE A 421 14.13 11.48 5.83
N MET A 422 14.80 10.92 6.83
CA MET A 422 15.76 11.64 7.69
C MET A 422 16.95 12.23 6.93
N LEU A 423 17.27 11.73 5.74
CA LEU A 423 18.27 12.33 4.86
C LEU A 423 17.91 13.76 4.45
N TYR A 424 16.61 14.09 4.40
CA TYR A 424 16.08 15.40 4.02
C TYR A 424 15.72 16.29 5.21
N LEU A 425 15.96 15.84 6.44
CA LEU A 425 15.59 16.55 7.66
C LEU A 425 16.83 16.89 8.47
N ASN A 426 16.83 18.01 9.18
CA ASN A 426 17.77 18.20 10.28
C ASN A 426 17.27 17.50 11.58
N GLU A 427 18.08 17.52 12.66
CA GLU A 427 17.71 16.89 13.93
C GLU A 427 16.38 17.42 14.51
N ALA A 428 16.06 18.70 14.30
CA ALA A 428 14.80 19.31 14.73
C ALA A 428 13.59 18.92 13.85
N GLY A 429 13.80 18.17 12.77
CA GLY A 429 12.77 17.76 11.83
C GLY A 429 12.40 18.84 10.81
N ASP A 430 13.22 19.87 10.63
CA ASP A 430 13.04 20.84 9.55
C ASP A 430 13.57 20.26 8.24
N GLU A 431 12.82 20.45 7.15
CA GLU A 431 13.22 20.01 5.81
C GLU A 431 14.36 20.88 5.28
N LEU A 432 15.46 20.25 4.87
CA LEU A 432 16.72 20.94 4.57
C LEU A 432 16.58 21.96 3.42
N ALA A 433 15.85 21.63 2.34
CA ALA A 433 15.69 22.58 1.23
C ALA A 433 14.78 23.76 1.57
N GLU A 434 13.73 23.54 2.37
CA GLU A 434 12.91 24.61 2.94
C GLU A 434 13.76 25.54 3.81
N VAL A 435 14.59 24.99 4.71
CA VAL A 435 15.51 25.77 5.55
C VAL A 435 16.48 26.59 4.69
N GLU A 436 17.08 25.99 3.66
CA GLU A 436 17.97 26.68 2.72
C GLU A 436 17.26 27.81 1.99
N ARG A 437 16.02 27.61 1.54
CA ARG A 437 15.21 28.65 0.90
C ARG A 437 14.95 29.81 1.87
N GLU A 438 14.52 29.52 3.10
CA GLU A 438 14.24 30.53 4.11
C GLU A 438 15.48 31.35 4.49
N ILE A 439 16.66 30.72 4.56
CA ILE A 439 17.93 31.43 4.78
C ILE A 439 18.23 32.36 3.61
N LYS A 440 18.06 31.89 2.37
CA LYS A 440 18.30 32.68 1.15
C LYS A 440 17.35 33.88 1.05
N GLU A 441 16.12 33.72 1.50
CA GLU A 441 15.09 34.78 1.53
C GLU A 441 15.18 35.70 2.76
N GLY A 442 16.13 35.44 3.68
CA GLY A 442 16.28 36.22 4.91
C GLY A 442 15.17 36.01 5.94
N LEU A 443 14.39 34.93 5.81
CA LEU A 443 13.32 34.55 6.72
C LEU A 443 13.83 33.77 7.96
N ARG A 444 15.02 33.19 7.86
CA ARG A 444 15.69 32.40 8.91
C ARG A 444 17.17 32.75 8.98
N ARG A 445 17.73 32.83 10.19
CA ARG A 445 19.17 33.05 10.40
C ARG A 445 19.94 31.74 10.26
N LYS A 446 21.06 31.78 9.53
CA LYS A 446 21.89 30.59 9.27
C LYS A 446 22.54 30.06 10.55
N GLU A 447 22.85 30.94 11.49
CA GLU A 447 23.52 30.62 12.75
C GLU A 447 22.61 29.84 13.72
N ASP A 448 21.29 29.98 13.56
CA ASP A 448 20.29 29.40 14.46
C ASP A 448 19.77 28.03 13.99
N THR A 449 20.22 27.51 12.85
CA THR A 449 19.68 26.27 12.28
C THR A 449 20.75 25.40 11.63
N SER A 450 20.78 24.13 12.05
CA SER A 450 21.64 23.12 11.45
C SER A 450 21.12 22.67 10.08
N LEU A 451 22.04 22.53 9.13
CA LEU A 451 21.81 21.92 7.82
C LEU A 451 22.32 20.47 7.74
N ALA A 452 22.75 19.89 8.87
CA ALA A 452 23.17 18.50 8.92
C ALA A 452 21.96 17.57 8.97
N SER A 453 21.97 16.50 8.16
CA SER A 453 20.91 15.50 8.15
C SER A 453 20.74 14.82 9.53
N ALA A 454 19.51 14.47 9.85
CA ALA A 454 19.16 13.81 11.10
C ALA A 454 19.76 12.40 11.16
N ILE A 455 20.40 12.07 12.28
CA ILE A 455 20.90 10.73 12.57
C ILE A 455 19.97 10.01 13.56
N ARG A 456 19.28 10.77 14.41
CA ARG A 456 18.32 10.27 15.40
C ARG A 456 16.97 10.96 15.20
N PRO A 457 15.85 10.27 15.49
CA PRO A 457 14.52 10.86 15.34
C PRO A 457 14.20 11.72 16.56
N ARG A 458 14.88 12.87 16.71
CA ARG A 458 14.70 13.82 17.83
C ARG A 458 13.93 15.06 17.40
N PHE A 459 12.98 14.85 16.50
CA PHE A 459 12.26 15.92 15.84
C PHE A 459 11.50 16.81 16.83
N SER A 460 11.47 18.11 16.57
CA SER A 460 10.76 19.08 17.39
C SER A 460 9.25 18.85 17.35
N ARG A 461 8.53 19.28 18.39
CA ARG A 461 7.06 19.17 18.38
C ARG A 461 6.42 19.97 17.24
N SER A 462 7.03 21.09 16.85
CA SER A 462 6.64 21.87 15.68
C SER A 462 6.72 21.06 14.38
N SER A 463 7.79 20.29 14.17
CA SER A 463 7.95 19.45 12.97
C SER A 463 6.97 18.29 12.88
N VAL A 464 6.39 17.84 14.00
CA VAL A 464 5.31 16.82 13.97
C VAL A 464 4.08 17.32 13.20
N TYR A 465 3.84 18.65 13.17
CA TYR A 465 2.82 19.24 12.30
C TYR A 465 3.15 19.08 10.81
N THR A 466 4.43 19.19 10.42
CA THR A 466 4.88 18.86 9.05
C THR A 466 4.61 17.40 8.72
N PHE A 467 4.91 16.47 9.64
CA PHE A 467 4.70 15.04 9.37
C PHE A 467 3.21 14.67 9.31
N MET A 468 2.37 15.32 10.12
CA MET A 468 0.91 15.21 9.99
C MET A 468 0.44 15.59 8.59
N LEU A 469 0.93 16.72 8.07
CA LEU A 469 0.63 17.18 6.71
C LEU A 469 1.17 16.21 5.65
N CYS A 470 2.37 15.65 5.83
CA CYS A 470 2.88 14.62 4.91
C CYS A 470 1.92 13.44 4.80
N GLU A 471 1.38 12.95 5.91
CA GLU A 471 0.42 11.84 5.92
C GLU A 471 -0.90 12.23 5.24
N LEU A 472 -1.48 13.39 5.57
CA LEU A 472 -2.72 13.86 4.96
C LEU A 472 -2.59 14.07 3.45
N ILE A 473 -1.48 14.65 2.99
CA ILE A 473 -1.19 14.84 1.57
C ILE A 473 -0.98 13.49 0.88
N SER A 474 -0.30 12.53 1.52
CA SER A 474 -0.10 11.18 0.98
C SER A 474 -1.42 10.44 0.77
N GLN A 475 -2.29 10.46 1.78
CA GLN A 475 -3.65 9.90 1.71
C GLN A 475 -4.45 10.57 0.59
N ALA A 476 -4.37 11.90 0.50
CA ALA A 476 -5.10 12.67 -0.50
C ALA A 476 -4.70 12.33 -1.94
N LEU A 477 -3.39 12.24 -2.22
CA LEU A 477 -2.87 11.92 -3.54
C LEU A 477 -3.33 10.54 -4.04
N ILE A 478 -3.45 9.58 -3.13
CA ILE A 478 -3.90 8.23 -3.44
C ILE A 478 -5.41 8.20 -3.60
N GLN A 479 -6.16 8.82 -2.68
CA GLN A 479 -7.63 8.80 -2.67
C GLN A 479 -8.25 9.37 -3.95
N ILE A 480 -7.72 10.47 -4.50
CA ILE A 480 -8.32 11.09 -5.69
C ILE A 480 -8.32 10.17 -6.93
N ASN A 481 -7.41 9.20 -6.97
CA ASN A 481 -7.30 8.23 -8.07
C ASN A 481 -7.69 6.81 -7.67
N ASP A 482 -8.14 6.61 -6.42
CA ASP A 482 -8.68 5.34 -5.92
C ASP A 482 -9.72 4.77 -6.91
N PRO A 483 -9.52 3.55 -7.44
CA PRO A 483 -10.42 3.01 -8.46
C PRO A 483 -11.86 2.89 -7.98
N ALA A 484 -12.09 2.49 -6.72
CA ALA A 484 -13.42 2.36 -6.15
C ALA A 484 -14.09 3.74 -6.00
N GLY A 485 -13.32 4.74 -5.55
CA GLY A 485 -13.71 6.13 -5.47
C GLY A 485 -14.10 6.69 -6.83
N ARG A 486 -13.26 6.52 -7.85
CA ARG A 486 -13.51 7.03 -9.22
C ARG A 486 -14.74 6.42 -9.87
N LEU A 487 -15.06 5.14 -9.60
CA LEU A 487 -16.29 4.49 -10.11
C LEU A 487 -17.57 5.20 -9.66
N ARG A 488 -17.53 5.93 -8.54
CA ARG A 488 -18.69 6.68 -7.99
C ARG A 488 -18.72 8.14 -8.45
N ARG A 489 -17.78 8.58 -9.30
CA ARG A 489 -17.64 9.97 -9.72
C ARG A 489 -18.08 10.18 -11.16
N TYR A 490 -18.36 11.43 -11.50
CA TYR A 490 -18.57 11.82 -12.90
C TYR A 490 -17.28 11.62 -13.71
N GLN A 491 -17.38 11.24 -14.98
CA GLN A 491 -16.22 10.92 -15.83
C GLN A 491 -15.25 9.91 -15.16
N THR A 492 -15.77 8.75 -14.77
CA THR A 492 -15.06 7.67 -14.04
C THR A 492 -13.71 7.27 -14.67
N ASN A 493 -13.62 7.35 -16.00
CA ASN A 493 -12.48 6.91 -16.80
C ASN A 493 -11.38 7.97 -16.96
N LEU A 494 -11.55 9.16 -16.38
CA LEU A 494 -10.51 10.20 -16.38
C LEU A 494 -9.65 10.10 -15.11
N PRO A 495 -8.34 10.38 -15.20
CA PRO A 495 -7.50 10.51 -14.02
C PRO A 495 -7.81 11.81 -13.30
N ARG A 496 -7.51 11.88 -12.00
CA ARG A 496 -7.58 13.10 -11.21
C ARG A 496 -6.18 13.63 -10.97
N ARG A 497 -6.01 14.94 -11.00
CA ARG A 497 -4.78 15.62 -10.63
C ARG A 497 -5.06 16.56 -9.47
N LEU A 498 -4.30 16.42 -8.39
CA LEU A 498 -4.32 17.40 -7.31
C LEU A 498 -3.67 18.69 -7.84
N SER A 499 -4.46 19.71 -8.11
CA SER A 499 -3.99 21.00 -8.62
C SER A 499 -3.57 21.94 -7.52
N ARG A 500 -4.35 22.00 -6.44
CA ARG A 500 -4.14 22.94 -5.34
C ARG A 500 -4.36 22.28 -4.00
N ILE A 501 -3.59 22.72 -3.02
CA ILE A 501 -3.83 22.47 -1.60
C ILE A 501 -4.08 23.82 -0.94
N ILE A 502 -5.29 24.00 -0.41
CA ILE A 502 -5.77 25.23 0.21
C ILE A 502 -5.88 24.97 1.70
N LEU A 503 -5.02 25.60 2.50
CA LEU A 503 -5.05 25.47 3.96
C LEU A 503 -5.82 26.62 4.58
N THR A 504 -6.92 26.31 5.26
CA THR A 504 -7.73 27.31 5.95
C THR A 504 -7.13 27.65 7.32
N LEU A 505 -7.07 28.95 7.62
CA LEU A 505 -6.58 29.47 8.90
C LEU A 505 -7.69 30.27 9.61
N PRO A 506 -7.86 30.12 10.93
CA PRO A 506 -8.70 31.02 11.71
C PRO A 506 -8.29 32.48 11.51
N THR A 507 -9.26 33.39 11.45
CA THR A 507 -9.06 34.84 11.30
C THR A 507 -8.16 35.43 12.40
N ALA A 508 -8.18 34.88 13.60
CA ALA A 508 -7.34 35.36 14.70
C ALA A 508 -5.92 34.75 14.73
N THR A 509 -5.51 33.92 13.75
CA THR A 509 -4.18 33.29 13.78
C THR A 509 -3.06 34.35 13.69
N PRO A 510 -2.16 34.46 14.68
CA PRO A 510 -1.08 35.44 14.67
C PRO A 510 -0.17 35.31 13.46
N VAL A 511 0.36 36.43 12.96
CA VAL A 511 1.26 36.47 11.78
C VAL A 511 2.46 35.51 11.92
N GLN A 512 2.99 35.36 13.14
CA GLN A 512 4.09 34.42 13.41
C GLN A 512 3.65 32.96 13.21
N GLU A 513 2.49 32.56 13.71
CA GLU A 513 1.93 31.22 13.49
C GLU A 513 1.63 30.98 12.01
N GLN A 514 1.08 31.98 11.30
CA GLN A 514 0.85 31.88 9.85
C GLN A 514 2.15 31.59 9.08
N LYS A 515 3.25 32.26 9.45
CA LYS A 515 4.58 32.02 8.84
C LYS A 515 5.08 30.60 9.11
N ILE A 516 4.97 30.12 10.35
CA ILE A 516 5.38 28.76 10.71
C ILE A 516 4.51 27.75 9.95
N ILE A 517 3.21 27.94 9.89
CA ILE A 517 2.31 27.03 9.16
C ILE A 517 2.68 26.98 7.68
N ARG A 518 2.94 28.13 7.03
CA ARG A 518 3.38 28.18 5.64
C ARG A 518 4.68 27.41 5.43
N SER A 519 5.69 27.66 6.25
CA SER A 519 6.97 26.94 6.26
C SER A 519 6.77 25.43 6.40
N ARG A 520 6.02 25.01 7.43
CA ARG A 520 5.74 23.60 7.73
C ARG A 520 4.98 22.89 6.63
N THR A 521 4.09 23.60 5.93
CA THR A 521 3.29 23.03 4.85
C THR A 521 4.09 22.93 3.54
N ASN A 522 4.91 23.93 3.22
CA ASN A 522 5.87 23.82 2.10
C ASN A 522 6.86 22.67 2.33
N ALA A 523 7.40 22.55 3.56
CA ALA A 523 8.26 21.43 3.93
C ALA A 523 7.57 20.08 3.75
N ALA A 524 6.29 19.96 4.14
CA ALA A 524 5.54 18.72 3.99
C ALA A 524 5.37 18.33 2.52
N LEU A 525 5.00 19.29 1.68
CA LEU A 525 4.84 19.07 0.24
C LEU A 525 6.17 18.66 -0.41
N SER A 526 7.24 19.40 -0.12
CA SER A 526 8.62 19.11 -0.55
C SER A 526 9.04 17.68 -0.16
N LEU A 527 8.80 17.27 1.09
CA LEU A 527 9.13 15.92 1.57
C LEU A 527 8.35 14.84 0.81
N VAL A 528 7.04 15.00 0.65
CA VAL A 528 6.20 14.03 -0.06
C VAL A 528 6.71 13.86 -1.49
N TRP A 529 7.00 14.95 -2.21
CA TRP A 529 7.51 14.89 -3.59
C TRP A 529 8.89 14.26 -3.69
N LYS A 530 9.82 14.62 -2.80
CA LYS A 530 11.15 14.00 -2.74
C LYS A 530 11.07 12.50 -2.47
N ARG A 531 10.15 12.07 -1.60
CA ARG A 531 9.96 10.65 -1.27
C ARG A 531 9.32 9.86 -2.38
N LEU A 532 8.32 10.43 -3.06
CA LEU A 532 7.73 9.82 -4.25
C LEU A 532 8.78 9.66 -5.37
N GLY A 533 9.73 10.59 -5.49
CA GLY A 533 10.83 10.50 -6.45
C GLY A 533 10.37 10.54 -7.91
N ILE A 534 9.18 11.08 -8.16
CA ILE A 534 8.60 11.17 -9.51
C ILE A 534 9.25 12.34 -10.24
N ALA A 535 9.88 12.08 -11.39
CA ALA A 535 10.49 13.13 -12.19
C ALA A 535 9.41 14.06 -12.77
N LYS A 536 9.69 15.37 -12.80
CA LYS A 536 8.78 16.36 -13.38
C LYS A 536 8.47 15.99 -14.83
N GLY A 537 7.18 15.92 -15.15
CA GLY A 537 6.71 15.56 -16.50
C GLY A 537 6.69 14.06 -16.80
N SER A 538 6.88 13.18 -15.80
CA SER A 538 6.69 11.73 -15.97
C SER A 538 5.27 11.37 -16.40
N SER A 539 4.30 12.20 -16.02
CA SER A 539 2.90 12.10 -16.41
C SER A 539 2.26 13.49 -16.30
N ASN A 540 1.15 13.72 -17.03
CA ASN A 540 0.37 14.96 -16.95
C ASN A 540 -0.35 15.17 -15.61
N ILE A 541 -0.38 14.16 -14.73
CA ILE A 541 -0.86 14.28 -13.34
C ILE A 541 0.27 14.43 -12.32
N SER A 542 1.51 14.08 -12.68
CA SER A 542 2.67 14.08 -11.78
C SER A 542 3.29 15.46 -11.68
N ILE A 543 2.48 16.42 -11.25
CA ILE A 543 2.85 17.83 -11.09
C ILE A 543 2.60 18.20 -9.64
N GLU A 544 3.57 18.90 -9.04
CA GLU A 544 3.44 19.40 -7.67
C GLU A 544 2.30 20.43 -7.59
N PRO A 545 1.32 20.25 -6.68
CA PRO A 545 0.19 21.14 -6.54
C PRO A 545 0.65 22.52 -6.04
N GLU A 546 -0.09 23.53 -6.45
CA GLU A 546 0.06 24.88 -5.90
C GLU A 546 -0.42 24.89 -4.44
N LEU A 547 0.45 25.35 -3.53
CA LEU A 547 0.09 25.53 -2.14
C LEU A 547 -0.44 26.94 -1.90
N ILE A 548 -1.69 27.02 -1.43
CA ILE A 548 -2.38 28.25 -1.09
C ILE A 548 -2.61 28.24 0.43
N VAL A 549 -1.89 29.10 1.14
CA VAL A 549 -2.14 29.37 2.55
C VAL A 549 -2.73 30.77 2.62
N GLU A 550 -4.05 30.85 2.45
CA GLU A 550 -4.79 32.10 2.34
C GLU A 550 -5.94 32.21 3.35
N TRP A 551 -6.26 33.46 3.67
CA TRP A 551 -7.37 33.88 4.51
C TRP A 551 -8.68 33.80 3.73
N ASP A 552 -9.68 33.08 4.22
CA ASP A 552 -11.08 33.42 3.94
C ASP A 552 -12.08 32.81 4.96
N GLU A 553 -12.64 33.67 5.81
CA GLU A 553 -13.68 33.36 6.78
C GLU A 553 -14.98 32.87 6.12
N ALA A 554 -15.29 33.35 4.91
CA ALA A 554 -16.49 32.95 4.19
C ALA A 554 -16.41 31.49 3.73
N SER A 555 -15.26 31.07 3.20
CA SER A 555 -14.99 29.68 2.81
C SER A 555 -15.00 28.71 4.00
N CYS A 556 -14.45 29.12 5.16
CA CYS A 556 -14.46 28.29 6.38
C CYS A 556 -15.87 28.10 6.93
N THR A 557 -16.69 29.14 6.92
CA THR A 557 -18.07 29.09 7.43
C THR A 557 -18.97 28.24 6.53
N GLN A 558 -18.77 28.30 5.21
CA GLN A 558 -19.49 27.45 4.24
C GLN A 558 -19.11 25.97 4.36
N LEU A 559 -17.84 25.65 4.61
CA LEU A 559 -17.38 24.27 4.86
C LEU A 559 -17.96 23.68 6.15
N VAL A 560 -18.05 24.47 7.21
CA VAL A 560 -18.71 24.06 8.47
C VAL A 560 -20.22 23.85 8.25
N TYR A 561 -20.88 24.68 7.44
CA TYR A 561 -22.30 24.51 7.09
C TYR A 561 -22.56 23.20 6.33
N LEU A 562 -21.70 22.84 5.37
CA LEU A 562 -21.78 21.56 4.65
C LEU A 562 -21.67 20.35 5.59
N TYR A 563 -20.83 20.43 6.63
CA TYR A 563 -20.63 19.33 7.58
C TYR A 563 -21.64 19.26 8.74
N SER A 564 -22.34 20.35 9.04
CA SER A 564 -23.39 20.37 10.06
C SER A 564 -24.78 20.02 9.52
N GLY A 565 -24.97 20.08 8.19
CA GLY A 565 -26.22 19.71 7.50
C GLY A 565 -26.44 18.22 7.25
N ASP A 566 -25.39 17.39 7.27
CA ASP A 566 -25.44 15.96 6.89
C ASP A 566 -25.63 14.98 8.07
N ARG A 567 -26.06 15.44 9.24
CA ARG A 567 -26.67 14.52 10.22
C ARG A 567 -28.12 14.26 9.79
N PRO A 568 -28.53 13.02 9.42
CA PRO A 568 -29.94 12.73 9.37
C PRO A 568 -30.49 12.99 10.77
N ALA A 569 -31.44 13.91 10.86
CA ALA A 569 -32.23 14.08 12.07
C ALA A 569 -32.84 12.71 12.36
N ALA A 570 -32.39 12.08 13.46
CA ALA A 570 -33.06 10.91 13.99
C ALA A 570 -34.51 11.31 14.26
N GLU A 571 -35.42 10.80 13.44
CA GLU A 571 -36.86 10.88 13.69
C GLU A 571 -37.12 10.32 15.08
N ARG A 572 -37.59 11.19 15.98
CA ARG A 572 -38.15 10.76 17.25
C ARG A 572 -39.49 10.09 16.95
N PRO A 573 -39.75 8.88 17.46
CA PRO A 573 -41.06 8.27 17.30
C PRO A 573 -42.05 8.98 18.23
N ASP A 574 -43.16 9.42 17.66
CA ASP A 574 -44.44 9.62 18.37
C ASP A 574 -45.15 8.27 18.55
#